data_AF-S3BNU5-F1
#
_entry.id   AF-S3BNU5-F1
#
_cell.length_a   1.000
_cell.length_b   1.000
_cell.length_c   1.000
_cell.angle_alpha   90.00
_cell.angle_beta   90.00
_cell.angle_gamma   90.00
#
_symmetry.space_group_name_H-M   'P 1'
#
loop_
_entity.id
_entity.type
_entity.pdbx_description
1 polymer ?
#
loop_
_entity_poly.entity_id
_entity_poly.type
_entity_poly.pdbx_seq_one_letter_code
_entity_poly.pdbx_strand_id
1 'polypeptide(L)'
;MLQDKRITLIVSGGIAAYKSCETARALMRAGAHVRVVMTEHATKFVTPLTFEALTGSPVLTTEWQPGPKGPMPHIDVNRESDLLLVMPATANLIAKAARGIADDLASTLICARRTPIAFVPAMNAAMWRNPATRRNIEFLRREGALIFGPAEGLQACGDMGAGRMLEPAEVVDMMEMVFSPKHLAGKRVLITAGPTYEAIDPVRGITNRSSGLQGFSIARAALDFGAEVTLIAGPTHLTEPIGVKRIDVVSAREMDEAVQIELDRQRFDLFVSVAAVADWRPGGVSEKKIKKDPTGGILLSDLNWVENPDILARVGERPDKPLTIGFAAETAEGASLTAFAREKCFRKHAAFIVANDARQALESKANCIQLVSLTSAIPFGPADKFACAQFILTEAAKQLSGNAGGTAAPSEK
;
A
#
# COMPACT_ATOMS: atom_id res chain seq x y z
N MET A 1 6.29 -4.99 9.90
CA MET A 1 6.85 -3.67 10.31
C MET A 1 6.62 -3.33 11.79
N LEU A 2 5.85 -4.13 12.52
CA LEU A 2 5.42 -3.82 13.89
C LEU A 2 6.26 -4.47 15.00
N GLN A 3 7.33 -5.17 14.63
CA GLN A 3 8.23 -5.83 15.58
C GLN A 3 8.73 -4.85 16.63
N ASP A 4 8.55 -5.21 17.90
CA ASP A 4 8.93 -4.47 19.11
C ASP A 4 8.27 -3.09 19.26
N LYS A 5 7.27 -2.76 18.43
CA LYS A 5 6.49 -1.53 18.56
C LYS A 5 5.55 -1.63 19.75
N ARG A 6 5.53 -0.61 20.59
CA ARG A 6 4.65 -0.52 21.77
C ARG A 6 3.42 0.28 21.41
N ILE A 7 2.27 -0.37 21.38
CA ILE A 7 0.99 0.23 20.98
C ILE A 7 0.08 0.26 22.21
N THR A 8 -0.43 1.45 22.55
CA THR A 8 -1.51 1.56 23.53
C THR A 8 -2.85 1.57 22.81
N LEU A 9 -3.61 0.48 22.96
CA LEU A 9 -4.95 0.32 22.43
C LEU A 9 -5.98 0.88 23.41
N ILE A 10 -6.58 2.01 23.06
CA ILE A 10 -7.63 2.68 23.83
C ILE A 10 -9.00 2.24 23.30
N VAL A 11 -9.73 1.46 24.09
CA VAL A 11 -11.04 0.90 23.72
C VAL A 11 -12.16 1.75 24.31
N SER A 12 -13.03 2.28 23.43
CA SER A 12 -14.23 3.04 23.85
C SER A 12 -15.53 2.24 23.69
N GLY A 13 -16.60 2.71 24.34
CA GLY A 13 -17.87 1.99 24.43
C GLY A 13 -18.72 2.05 23.17
N GLY A 14 -18.57 1.07 22.27
CA GLY A 14 -19.46 0.87 21.13
C GLY A 14 -19.55 -0.60 20.75
N ILE A 15 -20.60 -0.97 19.98
CA ILE A 15 -20.86 -2.37 19.59
C ILE A 15 -19.67 -3.03 18.88
N ALA A 16 -18.84 -2.25 18.19
CA ALA A 16 -17.65 -2.74 17.50
C ALA A 16 -16.45 -3.02 18.42
N ALA A 17 -16.57 -2.89 19.74
CA ALA A 17 -15.49 -3.16 20.70
C ALA A 17 -14.86 -4.55 20.52
N TYR A 18 -15.64 -5.56 20.15
CA TYR A 18 -15.14 -6.92 19.90
C TYR A 18 -14.10 -6.99 18.77
N LYS A 19 -14.18 -6.13 17.74
CA LYS A 19 -13.16 -6.08 16.67
C LYS A 19 -11.79 -5.63 17.18
N SER A 20 -11.77 -4.88 18.27
CA SER A 20 -10.54 -4.46 18.94
C SER A 20 -9.82 -5.66 19.57
N CYS A 21 -10.54 -6.72 19.98
CA CYS A 21 -9.93 -7.96 20.46
C CYS A 21 -9.17 -8.68 19.35
N GLU A 22 -9.78 -8.83 18.18
CA GLU A 22 -9.13 -9.43 17.01
C GLU A 22 -7.92 -8.61 16.56
N THR A 23 -8.03 -7.29 16.61
CA THR A 23 -6.94 -6.36 16.26
C THR A 23 -5.79 -6.45 17.26
N ALA A 24 -6.07 -6.50 18.56
CA ALA A 24 -5.03 -6.73 19.58
C ALA A 24 -4.28 -8.04 19.30
N ARG A 25 -5.00 -9.14 19.01
CA ARG A 25 -4.38 -10.43 18.66
C ARG A 25 -3.54 -10.34 17.39
N ALA A 26 -4.02 -9.63 16.36
CA ALA A 26 -3.30 -9.48 15.10
C ALA A 26 -2.03 -8.64 15.25
N LEU A 27 -2.08 -7.54 16.01
CA LEU A 27 -0.91 -6.71 16.34
C LEU A 27 0.14 -7.51 17.13
N MET A 28 -0.28 -8.29 18.13
CA MET A 28 0.61 -9.17 18.89
C MET A 28 1.28 -10.21 17.98
N ARG A 29 0.54 -10.81 17.03
CA ARG A 29 1.11 -11.75 16.03
C ARG A 29 2.10 -11.09 15.09
N ALA A 30 1.94 -9.80 14.82
CA ALA A 30 2.87 -9.00 14.02
C ALA A 30 4.11 -8.52 14.81
N GLY A 31 4.27 -8.96 16.06
CA GLY A 31 5.42 -8.67 16.90
C GLY A 31 5.32 -7.38 17.74
N ALA A 32 4.15 -6.73 17.74
CA ALA A 32 3.94 -5.56 18.59
C ALA A 32 3.68 -5.95 20.05
N HIS A 33 4.02 -5.05 20.97
CA HIS A 33 3.58 -5.09 22.36
C HIS A 33 2.33 -4.23 22.51
N VAL A 34 1.19 -4.85 22.84
CA VAL A 34 -0.08 -4.15 22.99
C VAL A 34 -0.43 -3.99 24.47
N ARG A 35 -0.60 -2.74 24.94
CA ARG A 35 -1.21 -2.44 26.23
C ARG A 35 -2.60 -1.87 26.02
N VAL A 36 -3.56 -2.32 26.82
CA VAL A 36 -4.96 -1.94 26.62
C VAL A 36 -5.44 -1.03 27.73
N VAL A 37 -6.13 0.03 27.33
CA VAL A 37 -6.84 0.94 28.21
C VAL A 37 -8.30 0.97 27.80
N MET A 38 -9.21 0.79 28.74
CA MET A 38 -10.65 0.76 28.45
C MET A 38 -11.37 1.90 29.16
N THR A 39 -12.26 2.57 28.43
CA THR A 39 -13.29 3.41 29.08
C THR A 39 -14.24 2.52 29.90
N GLU A 40 -14.91 3.08 30.91
CA GLU A 40 -15.94 2.35 31.66
C GLU A 40 -17.01 1.76 30.72
N HIS A 41 -17.44 2.53 29.72
CA HIS A 41 -18.45 2.10 28.76
C HIS A 41 -17.97 0.91 27.90
N ALA A 42 -16.68 0.83 27.56
CA ALA A 42 -16.13 -0.30 26.82
C ALA A 42 -16.24 -1.62 27.62
N THR A 43 -16.09 -1.54 28.95
CA THR A 43 -16.17 -2.72 29.84
C THR A 43 -17.56 -3.39 29.84
N LYS A 44 -18.59 -2.68 29.36
CA LYS A 44 -19.95 -3.20 29.22
C LYS A 44 -20.15 -4.03 27.94
N PHE A 45 -19.27 -3.87 26.94
CA PHE A 45 -19.31 -4.64 25.69
C PHE A 45 -18.35 -5.83 25.72
N VAL A 46 -17.13 -5.60 26.21
CA VAL A 46 -16.09 -6.62 26.36
C VAL A 46 -15.46 -6.43 27.72
N THR A 47 -15.22 -7.51 28.46
CA THR A 47 -14.60 -7.41 29.79
C THR A 47 -13.08 -7.24 29.68
N PRO A 48 -12.42 -6.59 30.67
CA PRO A 48 -10.96 -6.48 30.72
C PRO A 48 -10.25 -7.84 30.58
N LEU A 49 -10.79 -8.89 31.21
CA LEU A 49 -10.23 -10.24 31.19
C LEU A 49 -9.92 -10.77 29.78
N THR A 50 -10.77 -10.45 28.79
CA THR A 50 -10.53 -10.84 27.39
C THR A 50 -9.24 -10.23 26.85
N PHE A 51 -8.99 -8.94 27.10
CA PHE A 51 -7.79 -8.26 26.63
C PHE A 51 -6.55 -8.69 27.41
N GLU A 52 -6.67 -8.95 28.71
CA GLU A 52 -5.57 -9.48 29.53
C GLU A 52 -5.11 -10.85 29.00
N ALA A 53 -6.05 -11.74 28.70
CA ALA A 53 -5.76 -13.04 28.12
C ALA A 53 -5.11 -12.95 26.71
N LEU A 54 -5.49 -11.96 25.91
CA LEU A 54 -4.97 -11.79 24.54
C LEU A 54 -3.60 -11.10 24.51
N THR A 55 -3.33 -10.19 25.43
CA THR A 55 -2.12 -9.34 25.42
C THR A 55 -1.08 -9.77 26.46
N GLY A 56 -1.46 -10.59 27.43
CA GLY A 56 -0.60 -10.98 28.55
C GLY A 56 -0.25 -9.83 29.49
N SER A 57 -0.96 -8.71 29.40
CA SER A 57 -0.72 -7.49 30.20
C SER A 57 -1.99 -7.05 30.92
N PRO A 58 -1.89 -6.45 32.12
CA PRO A 58 -3.04 -5.87 32.81
C PRO A 58 -3.73 -4.79 31.98
N VAL A 59 -5.06 -4.76 32.03
CA VAL A 59 -5.87 -3.73 31.39
C VAL A 59 -6.14 -2.60 32.36
N LEU A 60 -5.85 -1.37 31.93
CA LEU A 60 -6.13 -0.20 32.76
C LEU A 60 -7.52 0.36 32.46
N THR A 61 -8.31 0.59 33.50
CA THR A 61 -9.69 1.10 33.35
C THR A 61 -9.93 2.42 34.08
N THR A 62 -9.01 2.82 34.96
CA THR A 62 -9.15 4.03 35.78
C THR A 62 -7.81 4.63 36.18
N GLU A 63 -7.77 5.94 36.43
CA GLU A 63 -6.56 6.66 36.84
C GLU A 63 -6.02 6.25 38.21
N TRP A 64 -6.86 5.57 38.99
CA TRP A 64 -6.53 5.12 40.34
C TRP A 64 -5.83 3.76 40.37
N GLN A 65 -5.72 3.07 39.23
CA GLN A 65 -4.90 1.88 39.10
C GLN A 65 -3.44 2.28 38.90
N PRO A 66 -2.48 1.63 39.58
CA PRO A 66 -1.07 1.90 39.34
C PRO A 66 -0.72 1.61 37.88
N GLY A 67 0.03 2.54 37.30
CA GLY A 67 0.64 2.37 36.00
C GLY A 67 1.86 1.43 36.08
N PRO A 68 2.53 1.20 34.94
CA PRO A 68 3.67 0.29 34.83
C PRO A 68 4.86 0.68 35.72
N LYS A 69 5.05 1.98 35.99
CA LYS A 69 6.22 2.54 36.67
C LYS A 69 5.89 3.39 37.89
N GLY A 70 4.61 3.54 38.23
CA GLY A 70 4.21 4.42 39.32
C GLY A 70 2.71 4.73 39.36
N PRO A 71 2.32 5.70 40.19
CA PRO A 71 0.91 6.01 40.43
C PRO A 71 0.27 6.87 39.34
N MET A 72 0.98 7.20 38.24
CA MET A 72 0.51 8.10 37.18
C MET A 72 0.35 7.34 35.85
N PRO A 73 -0.66 6.46 35.71
CA PRO A 73 -0.84 5.64 34.53
C PRO A 73 -0.92 6.45 33.23
N HIS A 74 -1.56 7.63 33.25
CA HIS A 74 -1.70 8.48 32.06
C HIS A 74 -0.37 9.06 31.54
N ILE A 75 0.66 9.16 32.38
CA ILE A 75 2.02 9.60 31.98
C ILE A 75 2.88 8.39 31.60
N ASP A 76 2.88 7.36 32.44
CA ASP A 76 3.78 6.22 32.27
C ASP A 76 3.46 5.42 31.01
N VAL A 77 2.17 5.19 30.74
CA VAL A 77 1.74 4.52 29.52
C VAL A 77 2.12 5.33 28.27
N ASN A 78 1.94 6.65 28.30
CA ASN A 78 2.32 7.52 27.19
C ASN A 78 3.83 7.46 26.89
N ARG A 79 4.69 7.45 27.92
CA ARG A 79 6.15 7.32 27.77
C ARG A 79 6.58 5.97 27.20
N GLU A 80 5.76 4.94 27.41
CA GLU A 80 6.01 3.59 26.93
C GLU A 80 5.33 3.27 25.60
N SER A 81 4.58 4.21 25.03
CA SER A 81 3.87 4.00 23.78
C SER A 81 4.63 4.62 22.62
N ASP A 82 4.75 3.91 21.51
CA ASP A 82 5.21 4.47 20.24
C ASP A 82 4.02 5.02 19.43
N LEU A 83 2.79 4.56 19.70
CA LEU A 83 1.54 5.08 19.14
C LEU A 83 0.33 4.82 20.06
N LEU A 84 -0.62 5.75 20.10
CA LEU A 84 -1.95 5.56 20.71
C LEU A 84 -2.98 5.18 19.64
N LEU A 85 -3.63 4.02 19.76
CA LEU A 85 -4.66 3.55 18.83
C LEU A 85 -6.02 3.56 19.52
N VAL A 86 -6.93 4.45 19.12
CA VAL A 86 -8.28 4.57 19.66
C VAL A 86 -9.27 3.77 18.82
N MET A 87 -9.76 2.66 19.37
CA MET A 87 -10.43 1.60 18.61
C MET A 87 -11.41 0.83 19.51
N PRO A 88 -12.74 0.95 19.29
CA PRO A 88 -13.39 1.93 18.42
C PRO A 88 -13.20 3.36 18.95
N ALA A 89 -13.09 4.32 18.04
CA ALA A 89 -13.22 5.74 18.33
C ALA A 89 -14.67 6.18 18.17
N THR A 90 -15.42 6.16 19.27
CA THR A 90 -16.81 6.65 19.30
C THR A 90 -16.87 8.16 19.10
N ALA A 91 -18.04 8.67 18.68
CA ALA A 91 -18.25 10.12 18.54
C ALA A 91 -17.96 10.88 19.84
N ASN A 92 -18.27 10.27 20.99
CA ASN A 92 -17.99 10.83 22.31
C ASN A 92 -16.48 11.02 22.53
N LEU A 93 -15.67 9.97 22.34
CA LEU A 93 -14.24 10.07 22.57
C LEU A 93 -13.53 10.97 21.55
N ILE A 94 -14.00 10.99 20.30
CA ILE A 94 -13.56 11.95 19.27
C ILE A 94 -13.87 13.40 19.70
N ALA A 95 -15.07 13.65 20.24
CA ALA A 95 -15.43 14.98 20.72
C ALA A 95 -14.58 15.40 21.92
N LYS A 96 -14.35 14.51 22.88
CA LYS A 96 -13.47 14.76 24.03
C LYS A 96 -12.05 15.10 23.57
N ALA A 97 -11.48 14.28 22.69
CA ALA A 97 -10.14 14.48 22.14
C ALA A 97 -10.01 15.84 21.41
N ALA A 98 -10.99 16.20 20.59
CA ALA A 98 -10.99 17.46 19.85
C ALA A 98 -11.16 18.71 20.75
N ARG A 99 -11.65 18.54 21.98
CA ARG A 99 -11.95 19.64 22.91
C ARG A 99 -11.07 19.65 24.16
N GLY A 100 -10.12 18.72 24.26
CA GLY A 100 -9.24 18.61 25.43
C GLY A 100 -9.98 18.22 26.71
N ILE A 101 -11.08 17.47 26.61
CA ILE A 101 -11.76 16.92 27.79
C ILE A 101 -10.97 15.70 28.26
N ALA A 102 -10.63 15.66 29.55
CA ALA A 102 -9.82 14.64 30.21
C ALA A 102 -10.47 14.26 31.55
N ASP A 103 -11.58 13.51 31.46
CA ASP A 103 -12.48 13.17 32.58
C ASP A 103 -12.51 11.66 32.90
N ASP A 104 -11.76 10.86 32.15
CA ASP A 104 -11.49 9.44 32.41
C ASP A 104 -10.07 9.08 31.94
N LEU A 105 -9.52 7.93 32.37
CA LEU A 105 -8.15 7.54 32.03
C LEU A 105 -7.85 7.59 30.52
N ALA A 106 -8.80 7.14 29.69
CA ALA A 106 -8.64 7.10 28.24
C ALA A 106 -8.52 8.51 27.63
N SER A 107 -9.41 9.42 28.02
CA SER A 107 -9.39 10.81 27.56
C SER A 107 -8.21 11.60 28.14
N THR A 108 -7.82 11.34 29.40
CA THR A 108 -6.60 11.90 30.00
C THR A 108 -5.34 11.43 29.29
N LEU A 109 -5.24 10.16 28.91
CA LEU A 109 -4.13 9.66 28.08
C LEU A 109 -4.04 10.37 26.73
N ILE A 110 -5.17 10.57 26.06
CA ILE A 110 -5.23 11.26 24.77
C ILE A 110 -4.84 12.74 24.91
N CYS A 111 -5.24 13.38 26.02
CA CYS A 111 -4.89 14.77 26.33
C CYS A 111 -3.39 14.91 26.66
N ALA A 112 -2.82 13.95 27.41
CA ALA A 112 -1.41 13.93 27.79
C ALA A 112 -0.48 13.33 26.72
N ARG A 113 -1.00 13.04 25.51
CA ARG A 113 -0.26 12.31 24.48
C ARG A 113 1.02 13.01 24.05
N ARG A 114 2.07 12.22 23.79
CA ARG A 114 3.36 12.67 23.25
C ARG A 114 3.75 11.98 21.95
N THR A 115 2.97 10.99 21.56
CA THR A 115 3.22 10.13 20.42
C THR A 115 2.10 10.28 19.38
N PRO A 116 2.32 9.82 18.15
CA PRO A 116 1.26 9.76 17.15
C PRO A 116 0.00 9.08 17.71
N ILE A 117 -1.15 9.54 17.26
CA ILE A 117 -2.45 8.97 17.63
C ILE A 117 -3.24 8.63 16.37
N ALA A 118 -3.84 7.44 16.36
CA ALA A 118 -4.75 6.99 15.33
C ALA A 118 -6.14 6.75 15.92
N PHE A 119 -7.17 7.26 15.26
CA PHE A 119 -8.56 7.01 15.59
C PHE A 119 -9.18 6.10 14.54
N VAL A 120 -9.85 5.02 14.97
CA VAL A 120 -10.62 4.12 14.10
C VAL A 120 -12.10 4.35 14.36
N PRO A 121 -12.78 5.25 13.62
CA PRO A 121 -14.14 5.66 13.96
C PRO A 121 -15.14 4.50 13.81
N ALA A 122 -16.07 4.41 14.76
CA ALA A 122 -17.18 3.47 14.69
C ALA A 122 -18.43 4.09 15.33
N MET A 123 -19.46 4.34 14.52
CA MET A 123 -20.72 4.96 14.95
C MET A 123 -21.80 4.81 13.89
N ASN A 124 -23.05 5.08 14.24
CA ASN A 124 -24.14 5.11 13.26
C ASN A 124 -23.90 6.18 12.16
N ALA A 125 -24.38 5.95 10.94
CA ALA A 125 -24.21 6.87 9.80
C ALA A 125 -24.71 8.31 10.05
N ALA A 126 -25.79 8.48 10.82
CA ALA A 126 -26.28 9.80 11.21
C ALA A 126 -25.32 10.50 12.17
N MET A 127 -24.72 9.76 13.12
CA MET A 127 -23.68 10.29 14.01
C MET A 127 -22.42 10.70 13.23
N TRP A 128 -22.03 9.91 12.23
CA TRP A 128 -20.89 10.22 11.36
C TRP A 128 -21.11 11.47 10.52
N ARG A 129 -22.31 11.61 9.94
CA ARG A 129 -22.71 12.78 9.14
C ARG A 129 -22.96 14.04 9.98
N ASN A 130 -23.10 13.92 11.29
CA ASN A 130 -23.35 15.06 12.17
C ASN A 130 -22.25 16.14 12.01
N PRO A 131 -22.62 17.42 11.79
CA PRO A 131 -21.65 18.50 11.60
C PRO A 131 -20.64 18.67 12.74
N ALA A 132 -21.02 18.38 13.99
CA ALA A 132 -20.10 18.41 15.13
C ALA A 132 -19.03 17.32 15.02
N THR A 133 -19.44 16.09 14.70
CA THR A 133 -18.52 14.96 14.47
C THR A 133 -17.56 15.27 13.35
N ARG A 134 -18.07 15.74 12.20
CA ARG A 134 -17.24 16.10 11.03
C ARG A 134 -16.22 17.20 11.37
N ARG A 135 -16.63 18.26 12.08
CA ARG A 135 -15.73 19.32 12.54
C ARG A 135 -14.65 18.80 13.48
N ASN A 136 -14.99 17.91 14.40
CA ASN A 136 -14.03 17.34 15.36
C ASN A 136 -12.99 16.45 14.66
N ILE A 137 -13.41 15.62 13.69
CA ILE A 137 -12.49 14.78 12.91
C ILE A 137 -11.55 15.63 12.08
N GLU A 138 -12.08 16.67 11.42
CA GLU A 138 -11.25 17.55 10.60
C GLU A 138 -10.26 18.34 11.46
N PHE A 139 -10.68 18.80 12.64
CA PHE A 139 -9.78 19.40 13.61
C PHE A 139 -8.66 18.43 14.02
N LEU A 140 -9.01 17.19 14.43
CA LEU A 140 -8.01 16.20 14.83
C LEU A 140 -7.03 15.88 13.70
N ARG A 141 -7.52 15.74 12.46
CA ARG A 141 -6.67 15.52 11.28
C ARG A 141 -5.67 16.66 11.08
N ARG A 142 -6.13 17.91 11.19
CA ARG A 142 -5.27 19.10 11.09
C ARG A 142 -4.21 19.16 12.20
N GLU A 143 -4.55 18.69 13.39
CA GLU A 143 -3.62 18.54 14.52
C GLU A 143 -2.70 17.31 14.40
N GLY A 144 -2.68 16.65 13.23
CA GLY A 144 -1.78 15.53 12.93
C GLY A 144 -2.26 14.16 13.42
N ALA A 145 -3.51 14.04 13.88
CA ALA A 145 -4.07 12.74 14.20
C ALA A 145 -4.38 11.94 12.92
N LEU A 146 -4.10 10.65 12.96
CA LEU A 146 -4.44 9.72 11.89
C LEU A 146 -5.89 9.28 12.04
N ILE A 147 -6.65 9.26 10.95
CA ILE A 147 -8.06 8.83 10.94
C ILE A 147 -8.19 7.63 10.01
N PHE A 148 -8.46 6.47 10.60
CA PHE A 148 -8.54 5.19 9.90
C PHE A 148 -10.02 4.85 9.64
N GLY A 149 -10.49 5.12 8.43
CA GLY A 149 -11.89 4.93 8.03
C GLY A 149 -12.80 6.11 8.39
N PRO A 150 -14.09 5.87 8.65
CA PRO A 150 -14.78 4.57 8.73
C PRO A 150 -14.96 3.91 7.37
N ALA A 151 -15.27 2.62 7.36
CA ALA A 151 -15.79 1.92 6.20
C ALA A 151 -17.25 2.30 5.92
N GLU A 152 -17.67 2.07 4.68
CA GLU A 152 -19.08 2.10 4.26
C GLU A 152 -19.66 0.68 4.27
N GLY A 153 -20.98 0.57 4.49
CA GLY A 153 -21.71 -0.70 4.42
C GLY A 153 -22.92 -0.77 5.34
N LEU A 154 -23.47 -1.98 5.49
CA LEU A 154 -24.58 -2.28 6.40
C LEU A 154 -24.09 -2.18 7.85
N GLN A 155 -24.85 -1.47 8.68
CA GLN A 155 -24.54 -1.22 10.08
C GLN A 155 -25.38 -2.11 11.00
N ALA A 156 -24.95 -2.28 12.25
CA ALA A 156 -25.64 -3.13 13.22
C ALA A 156 -27.10 -2.71 13.51
N CYS A 157 -27.45 -1.45 13.23
CA CYS A 157 -28.81 -0.92 13.34
C CYS A 157 -29.67 -1.14 12.09
N GLY A 158 -29.13 -1.71 11.01
CA GLY A 158 -29.82 -1.93 9.73
C GLY A 158 -29.61 -0.83 8.68
N ASP A 159 -29.03 0.31 9.05
CA ASP A 159 -28.72 1.40 8.12
C ASP A 159 -27.59 1.04 7.15
N MET A 160 -27.60 1.65 5.96
CA MET A 160 -26.50 1.62 4.99
C MET A 160 -25.75 2.96 4.97
N GLY A 161 -24.42 2.92 5.06
CA GLY A 161 -23.58 4.11 4.84
C GLY A 161 -22.27 4.11 5.63
N ALA A 162 -21.51 5.20 5.49
CA ALA A 162 -20.26 5.42 6.23
C ALA A 162 -20.49 5.47 7.75
N GLY A 163 -19.66 4.77 8.51
CA GLY A 163 -19.75 4.72 9.98
C GLY A 163 -19.37 3.36 10.57
N ARG A 164 -19.28 2.33 9.72
CA ARG A 164 -18.78 1.02 10.11
C ARG A 164 -17.29 1.10 10.41
N MET A 165 -16.88 0.44 11.47
CA MET A 165 -15.46 0.31 11.81
C MET A 165 -14.72 -0.50 10.74
N LEU A 166 -13.50 -0.08 10.38
CA LEU A 166 -12.61 -0.89 9.54
C LEU A 166 -12.43 -2.30 10.11
N GLU A 167 -12.15 -3.26 9.23
CA GLU A 167 -11.82 -4.62 9.64
C GLU A 167 -10.43 -4.68 10.31
N PRO A 168 -10.20 -5.62 11.25
CA PRO A 168 -8.92 -5.75 11.94
C PRO A 168 -7.70 -5.80 11.03
N ALA A 169 -7.81 -6.51 9.90
CA ALA A 169 -6.73 -6.62 8.92
C ALA A 169 -6.39 -5.26 8.30
N GLU A 170 -7.40 -4.47 7.93
CA GLU A 170 -7.20 -3.12 7.38
C GLU A 170 -6.53 -2.20 8.39
N VAL A 171 -6.90 -2.29 9.68
CA VAL A 171 -6.26 -1.50 10.74
C VAL A 171 -4.80 -1.90 10.92
N VAL A 172 -4.49 -3.19 10.91
CA VAL A 172 -3.09 -3.68 10.98
C VAL A 172 -2.29 -3.16 9.79
N ASP A 173 -2.83 -3.23 8.58
CA ASP A 173 -2.18 -2.69 7.38
C ASP A 173 -1.90 -1.18 7.52
N MET A 174 -2.88 -0.40 8.00
CA MET A 174 -2.66 1.02 8.25
C MET A 174 -1.62 1.27 9.36
N MET A 175 -1.57 0.43 10.38
CA MET A 175 -0.54 0.51 11.43
C MET A 175 0.87 0.23 10.89
N GLU A 176 1.02 -0.78 10.03
CA GLU A 176 2.29 -1.05 9.36
C GLU A 176 2.76 0.14 8.52
N MET A 177 1.83 0.78 7.81
CA MET A 177 2.09 2.00 7.04
C MET A 177 2.64 3.12 7.94
N VAL A 178 2.07 3.33 9.14
CA VAL A 178 2.52 4.41 10.04
C VAL A 178 3.98 4.24 10.46
N PHE A 179 4.39 3.02 10.79
CA PHE A 179 5.75 2.74 11.23
C PHE A 179 6.75 2.48 10.09
N SER A 180 6.28 2.47 8.85
CA SER A 180 7.15 2.28 7.69
C SER A 180 8.05 3.50 7.44
N PRO A 181 9.32 3.29 7.06
CA PRO A 181 10.23 4.38 6.69
C PRO A 181 9.66 5.23 5.56
N LYS A 182 9.75 6.56 5.65
CA LYS A 182 9.19 7.48 4.64
C LYS A 182 10.20 7.88 3.57
N HIS A 183 10.85 6.88 2.97
CA HIS A 183 11.93 7.07 1.99
C HIS A 183 11.52 7.82 0.71
N LEU A 184 10.23 7.84 0.39
CA LEU A 184 9.66 8.49 -0.79
C LEU A 184 8.68 9.60 -0.41
N ALA A 185 8.79 10.16 0.80
CA ALA A 185 7.96 11.29 1.22
C ALA A 185 8.02 12.45 0.22
N GLY A 186 6.84 12.89 -0.24
CA GLY A 186 6.72 13.99 -1.21
C GLY A 186 7.15 13.64 -2.63
N LYS A 187 7.37 12.34 -2.93
CA LYS A 187 7.71 11.84 -4.27
C LYS A 187 6.48 11.30 -4.99
N ARG A 188 6.48 11.43 -6.31
CA ARG A 188 5.44 10.88 -7.18
C ARG A 188 5.95 9.65 -7.90
N VAL A 189 5.20 8.55 -7.79
CA VAL A 189 5.55 7.24 -8.34
C VAL A 189 4.48 6.79 -9.33
N LEU A 190 4.88 6.52 -10.56
CA LEU A 190 4.05 5.94 -11.61
C LEU A 190 4.39 4.46 -11.78
N ILE A 191 3.39 3.58 -11.78
CA ILE A 191 3.59 2.13 -11.83
C ILE A 191 2.68 1.54 -12.89
N THR A 192 3.21 0.66 -13.75
CA THR A 192 2.39 -0.24 -14.58
C THR A 192 2.31 -1.62 -13.94
N ALA A 193 1.13 -2.22 -13.86
CA ALA A 193 0.96 -3.57 -13.29
C ALA A 193 -0.07 -4.41 -14.05
N GLY A 194 -0.02 -5.73 -13.82
CA GLY A 194 -0.94 -6.67 -14.47
C GLY A 194 -0.51 -7.07 -15.89
N PRO A 195 -1.21 -8.03 -16.50
CA PRO A 195 -1.01 -8.39 -17.90
C PRO A 195 -1.71 -7.41 -18.83
N THR A 196 -1.35 -7.39 -20.12
CA THR A 196 -2.21 -6.78 -21.16
C THR A 196 -2.99 -7.87 -21.90
N TYR A 197 -4.11 -7.49 -22.51
CA TYR A 197 -4.96 -8.36 -23.32
C TYR A 197 -5.07 -7.80 -24.74
N GLU A 198 -4.47 -8.50 -25.69
CA GLU A 198 -4.46 -8.13 -27.11
C GLU A 198 -5.57 -8.87 -27.84
N ALA A 199 -6.69 -8.19 -28.09
CA ALA A 199 -7.85 -8.79 -28.73
C ALA A 199 -7.55 -9.23 -30.17
N ILE A 200 -7.91 -10.47 -30.49
CA ILE A 200 -7.92 -11.03 -31.84
C ILE A 200 -9.31 -10.82 -32.46
N ASP A 201 -10.35 -11.14 -31.69
CA ASP A 201 -11.75 -10.95 -32.00
C ASP A 201 -12.50 -10.61 -30.69
N PRO A 202 -13.82 -10.36 -30.67
CA PRO A 202 -14.51 -9.95 -29.44
C PRO A 202 -14.55 -11.02 -28.33
N VAL A 203 -14.05 -12.24 -28.60
CA VAL A 203 -14.09 -13.39 -27.69
C VAL A 203 -12.69 -13.88 -27.32
N ARG A 204 -11.71 -13.68 -28.20
CA ARG A 204 -10.35 -14.22 -28.07
C ARG A 204 -9.31 -13.12 -28.06
N GLY A 205 -8.22 -13.37 -27.35
CA GLY A 205 -7.07 -12.50 -27.32
C GLY A 205 -5.86 -13.20 -26.73
N ILE A 206 -4.71 -12.55 -26.84
CA ILE A 206 -3.44 -12.98 -26.27
C ILE A 206 -3.18 -12.22 -24.98
N THR A 207 -2.70 -12.92 -23.96
CA THR A 207 -2.30 -12.31 -22.70
C THR A 207 -1.16 -13.10 -22.06
N ASN A 208 -0.30 -12.41 -21.32
CA ASN A 208 0.76 -13.03 -20.57
C ASN A 208 0.23 -13.59 -19.24
N ARG A 209 0.80 -14.70 -18.77
CA ARG A 209 0.47 -15.23 -17.44
C ARG A 209 1.06 -14.31 -16.38
N SER A 210 0.25 -13.40 -15.84
CA SER A 210 0.63 -12.54 -14.72
C SER A 210 -0.58 -12.28 -13.84
N SER A 211 -0.41 -12.42 -12.53
CA SER A 211 -1.44 -12.02 -11.56
C SER A 211 -1.46 -10.51 -11.31
N GLY A 212 -0.40 -9.79 -11.69
CA GLY A 212 -0.17 -8.39 -11.33
C GLY A 212 0.32 -8.16 -9.89
N LEU A 213 0.38 -9.21 -9.06
CA LEU A 213 0.63 -9.09 -7.61
C LEU A 213 1.91 -8.32 -7.27
N GLN A 214 3.00 -8.52 -8.04
CA GLN A 214 4.26 -7.81 -7.80
C GLN A 214 4.10 -6.29 -7.94
N GLY A 215 3.35 -5.82 -8.95
CA GLY A 215 3.12 -4.39 -9.15
C GLY A 215 2.21 -3.78 -8.08
N PHE A 216 1.21 -4.53 -7.62
CA PHE A 216 0.36 -4.10 -6.50
C PHE A 216 1.13 -4.05 -5.18
N SER A 217 2.04 -5.01 -4.94
CA SER A 217 2.96 -4.95 -3.79
C SER A 217 3.90 -3.75 -3.84
N ILE A 218 4.38 -3.36 -5.03
CA ILE A 218 5.20 -2.15 -5.20
C ILE A 218 4.37 -0.88 -4.98
N ALA A 219 3.15 -0.82 -5.50
CA ALA A 219 2.25 0.31 -5.25
C ALA A 219 1.97 0.48 -3.75
N ARG A 220 1.73 -0.64 -3.04
CA ARG A 220 1.56 -0.62 -1.58
C ARG A 220 2.82 -0.11 -0.87
N ALA A 221 3.98 -0.69 -1.18
CA ALA A 221 5.23 -0.30 -0.54
C ALA A 221 5.61 1.17 -0.82
N ALA A 222 5.27 1.70 -2.00
CA ALA A 222 5.49 3.10 -2.36
C ALA A 222 4.62 4.04 -1.50
N LEU A 223 3.34 3.71 -1.29
CA LEU A 223 2.49 4.45 -0.34
C LEU A 223 3.04 4.37 1.09
N ASP A 224 3.46 3.18 1.52
CA ASP A 224 4.04 2.98 2.85
C ASP A 224 5.31 3.82 3.03
N PHE A 225 6.07 4.04 1.95
CA PHE A 225 7.23 4.91 1.91
C PHE A 225 6.89 6.41 1.75
N GLY A 226 5.60 6.77 1.73
CA GLY A 226 5.13 8.16 1.75
C GLY A 226 4.98 8.80 0.37
N ALA A 227 4.99 8.01 -0.71
CA ALA A 227 4.82 8.51 -2.07
C ALA A 227 3.34 8.80 -2.41
N GLU A 228 3.14 9.72 -3.35
CA GLU A 228 1.91 9.81 -4.15
C GLU A 228 1.99 8.78 -5.29
N VAL A 229 1.04 7.84 -5.34
CA VAL A 229 1.12 6.68 -6.25
C VAL A 229 0.02 6.74 -7.31
N THR A 230 0.42 6.66 -8.58
CA THR A 230 -0.47 6.39 -9.72
C THR A 230 -0.18 4.99 -10.27
N LEU A 231 -1.20 4.14 -10.33
CA LEU A 231 -1.12 2.75 -10.80
C LEU A 231 -1.94 2.59 -12.08
N ILE A 232 -1.27 2.31 -13.18
CA ILE A 232 -1.89 1.93 -14.45
C ILE A 232 -1.95 0.40 -14.48
N ALA A 233 -3.16 -0.16 -14.38
CA ALA A 233 -3.37 -1.59 -14.21
C ALA A 233 -4.03 -2.20 -15.46
N GLY A 234 -3.41 -3.26 -15.99
CA GLY A 234 -4.06 -4.16 -16.92
C GLY A 234 -5.10 -5.08 -16.25
N PRO A 235 -5.78 -5.97 -16.98
CA PRO A 235 -6.85 -6.79 -16.43
C PRO A 235 -6.40 -7.68 -15.26
N THR A 236 -6.91 -7.40 -14.05
CA THR A 236 -6.66 -8.18 -12.84
C THR A 236 -7.82 -8.07 -11.84
N HIS A 237 -7.98 -9.09 -11.00
CA HIS A 237 -8.97 -9.12 -9.90
C HIS A 237 -8.42 -8.56 -8.58
N LEU A 238 -7.20 -8.01 -8.59
CA LEU A 238 -6.60 -7.42 -7.40
C LEU A 238 -7.25 -6.07 -7.06
N THR A 239 -7.54 -5.90 -5.78
CA THR A 239 -7.95 -4.62 -5.21
C THR A 239 -6.72 -3.74 -5.02
N GLU A 240 -6.82 -2.48 -5.41
CA GLU A 240 -5.77 -1.49 -5.17
C GLU A 240 -5.60 -1.18 -3.68
N PRO A 241 -4.39 -0.87 -3.23
CA PRO A 241 -4.18 -0.32 -1.90
C PRO A 241 -4.92 1.02 -1.73
N ILE A 242 -5.51 1.24 -0.55
CA ILE A 242 -6.17 2.51 -0.21
C ILE A 242 -5.16 3.67 -0.38
N GLY A 243 -5.53 4.68 -1.16
CA GLY A 243 -4.71 5.87 -1.42
C GLY A 243 -4.00 5.88 -2.78
N VAL A 244 -4.08 4.80 -3.56
CA VAL A 244 -3.58 4.76 -4.95
C VAL A 244 -4.58 5.41 -5.91
N LYS A 245 -4.11 6.25 -6.85
CA LYS A 245 -4.87 6.63 -8.04
C LYS A 245 -4.75 5.51 -9.09
N ARG A 246 -5.81 4.72 -9.28
CA ARG A 246 -5.85 3.63 -10.26
C ARG A 246 -6.38 4.10 -11.61
N ILE A 247 -5.76 3.64 -12.70
CA ILE A 247 -6.21 3.81 -14.08
C ILE A 247 -6.25 2.42 -14.72
N ASP A 248 -7.42 1.95 -15.12
CA ASP A 248 -7.57 0.65 -15.77
C ASP A 248 -7.38 0.76 -17.29
N VAL A 249 -6.64 -0.20 -17.84
CA VAL A 249 -6.38 -0.37 -19.27
C VAL A 249 -6.51 -1.84 -19.65
N VAL A 250 -6.72 -2.12 -20.93
CA VAL A 250 -6.84 -3.50 -21.42
C VAL A 250 -5.63 -3.89 -22.23
N SER A 251 -5.25 -3.09 -23.23
CA SER A 251 -4.18 -3.41 -24.18
C SER A 251 -2.85 -2.73 -23.86
N ALA A 252 -1.77 -3.22 -24.47
CA ALA A 252 -0.44 -2.60 -24.38
C ALA A 252 -0.42 -1.17 -24.91
N ARG A 253 -1.20 -0.88 -25.95
CA ARG A 253 -1.34 0.47 -26.52
C ARG A 253 -2.04 1.42 -25.55
N GLU A 254 -3.16 1.00 -24.98
CA GLU A 254 -3.87 1.79 -23.96
C GLU A 254 -2.98 2.04 -22.74
N MET A 255 -2.21 1.03 -22.33
CA MET A 255 -1.25 1.18 -21.22
C MET A 255 -0.16 2.20 -21.55
N ASP A 256 0.43 2.13 -22.74
CA ASP A 256 1.42 3.10 -23.20
C ASP A 256 0.83 4.52 -23.25
N GLU A 257 -0.32 4.69 -23.88
CA GLU A 257 -1.02 5.97 -23.99
C GLU A 257 -1.32 6.56 -22.60
N ALA A 258 -1.83 5.75 -21.67
CA ALA A 258 -2.08 6.18 -20.30
C ALA A 258 -0.80 6.62 -19.59
N VAL A 259 0.32 5.91 -19.79
CA VAL A 259 1.63 6.28 -19.23
C VAL A 259 2.08 7.63 -19.77
N GLN A 260 2.02 7.84 -21.10
CA GLN A 260 2.44 9.10 -21.71
C GLN A 260 1.55 10.26 -21.25
N ILE A 261 0.22 10.07 -21.21
CA ILE A 261 -0.73 11.07 -20.74
C ILE A 261 -0.42 11.51 -19.31
N GLU A 262 -0.14 10.57 -18.39
CA GLU A 262 0.18 10.93 -17.01
C GLU A 262 1.53 11.65 -16.90
N LEU A 263 2.56 11.20 -17.64
CA LEU A 263 3.87 11.86 -17.67
C LEU A 263 3.79 13.29 -18.25
N ASP A 264 2.94 13.52 -19.25
CA ASP A 264 2.73 14.86 -19.83
C ASP A 264 1.90 15.77 -18.92
N ARG A 265 1.01 15.19 -18.10
CA ARG A 265 0.18 15.94 -17.16
C ARG A 265 0.98 16.49 -15.98
N GLN A 266 1.96 15.75 -15.49
CA GLN A 266 2.72 16.13 -14.30
C GLN A 266 4.05 15.40 -14.20
N ARG A 267 4.98 16.01 -13.46
CA ARG A 267 6.27 15.38 -13.16
C ARG A 267 6.11 14.20 -12.20
N PHE A 268 6.78 13.09 -12.54
CA PHE A 268 7.01 11.95 -11.66
C PHE A 268 8.49 11.86 -11.28
N ASP A 269 8.78 11.35 -10.09
CA ASP A 269 10.16 11.10 -9.64
C ASP A 269 10.61 9.68 -10.00
N LEU A 270 9.68 8.71 -9.98
CA LEU A 270 9.96 7.29 -10.18
C LEU A 270 8.92 6.65 -11.11
N PHE A 271 9.39 5.88 -12.09
CA PHE A 271 8.57 5.01 -12.92
C PHE A 271 8.98 3.55 -12.73
N VAL A 272 8.01 2.68 -12.44
CA VAL A 272 8.22 1.24 -12.29
C VAL A 272 7.41 0.48 -13.33
N SER A 273 8.10 -0.06 -14.33
CA SER A 273 7.51 -0.87 -15.40
C SER A 273 7.51 -2.36 -15.03
N VAL A 274 6.47 -2.81 -14.33
CA VAL A 274 6.32 -4.20 -13.86
C VAL A 274 5.16 -4.94 -14.50
N ALA A 275 4.35 -4.27 -15.33
CA ALA A 275 3.32 -4.92 -16.13
C ALA A 275 3.90 -5.98 -17.06
N ALA A 276 3.16 -7.08 -17.24
CA ALA A 276 3.47 -8.13 -18.19
C ALA A 276 2.85 -7.79 -19.55
N VAL A 277 3.42 -6.78 -20.20
CA VAL A 277 2.98 -6.29 -21.52
C VAL A 277 3.24 -7.35 -22.59
N ALA A 278 2.25 -7.64 -23.43
CA ALA A 278 2.44 -8.54 -24.56
C ALA A 278 3.32 -7.89 -25.63
N ASP A 279 4.36 -8.58 -26.11
CA ASP A 279 5.29 -8.04 -27.13
C ASP A 279 4.63 -7.88 -28.50
N TRP A 280 3.60 -8.69 -28.79
CA TRP A 280 2.92 -8.76 -30.08
C TRP A 280 1.41 -8.59 -29.94
N ARG A 281 0.80 -7.99 -30.96
CA ARG A 281 -0.66 -7.89 -31.11
C ARG A 281 -1.07 -8.17 -32.57
N PRO A 282 -2.35 -8.47 -32.84
CA PRO A 282 -2.88 -8.46 -34.19
C PRO A 282 -2.77 -7.07 -34.84
N GLY A 283 -2.40 -7.01 -36.11
CA GLY A 283 -2.33 -5.78 -36.91
C GLY A 283 -3.69 -5.13 -37.16
N GLY A 284 -4.76 -5.91 -37.03
CA GLY A 284 -6.16 -5.45 -36.98
C GLY A 284 -7.00 -6.40 -36.14
N VAL A 285 -8.03 -5.86 -35.48
CA VAL A 285 -8.97 -6.63 -34.65
C VAL A 285 -10.20 -6.96 -35.50
N SER A 286 -10.61 -8.22 -35.53
CA SER A 286 -11.86 -8.59 -36.21
C SER A 286 -13.06 -8.14 -35.38
N GLU A 287 -14.00 -7.41 -35.97
CA GLU A 287 -15.25 -7.01 -35.27
C GLU A 287 -16.20 -8.19 -35.01
N LYS A 288 -16.01 -9.31 -35.73
CA LYS A 288 -16.80 -10.53 -35.59
C LYS A 288 -15.92 -11.68 -35.13
N LYS A 289 -16.48 -12.56 -34.29
CA LYS A 289 -15.82 -13.79 -33.88
C LYS A 289 -15.36 -14.57 -35.12
N ILE A 290 -14.07 -14.86 -35.21
CA ILE A 290 -13.53 -15.64 -36.33
C ILE A 290 -14.06 -17.07 -36.19
N LYS A 291 -14.89 -17.49 -37.15
CA LYS A 291 -15.47 -18.83 -37.20
C LYS A 291 -14.43 -19.81 -37.76
N LYS A 292 -14.42 -21.02 -37.22
CA LYS A 292 -13.62 -22.12 -37.77
C LYS A 292 -14.31 -22.56 -39.07
N ASP A 293 -13.77 -22.15 -40.20
CA ASP A 293 -14.26 -22.55 -41.51
C ASP A 293 -13.32 -23.62 -42.09
N PRO A 294 -13.75 -24.88 -42.21
CA PRO A 294 -12.94 -25.96 -42.79
C PRO A 294 -12.72 -25.83 -44.30
N THR A 295 -13.32 -24.83 -44.96
CA THR A 295 -13.34 -24.69 -46.44
C THR A 295 -12.72 -23.39 -46.98
N GLY A 296 -12.18 -22.49 -46.15
CA GLY A 296 -11.44 -21.31 -46.65
C GLY A 296 -11.60 -19.99 -45.89
N GLY A 297 -11.83 -20.02 -44.57
CA GLY A 297 -11.84 -18.81 -43.73
C GLY A 297 -10.43 -18.42 -43.23
N ILE A 298 -10.31 -17.22 -42.65
CA ILE A 298 -9.06 -16.75 -42.00
C ILE A 298 -8.63 -17.79 -40.95
N LEU A 299 -7.49 -18.43 -41.16
CA LEU A 299 -6.87 -19.26 -40.14
C LEU A 299 -6.19 -18.36 -39.11
N LEU A 300 -6.14 -18.79 -37.85
CA LEU A 300 -5.38 -18.07 -36.82
C LEU A 300 -3.89 -17.94 -37.18
N SER A 301 -3.37 -18.86 -38.01
CA SER A 301 -2.01 -18.80 -38.59
C SER A 301 -1.79 -17.64 -39.54
N ASP A 302 -2.86 -17.08 -40.11
CA ASP A 302 -2.80 -16.05 -41.14
C ASP A 302 -2.97 -14.65 -40.55
N LEU A 303 -3.06 -14.55 -39.22
CA LEU A 303 -3.10 -13.26 -38.53
C LEU A 303 -1.79 -12.52 -38.74
N ASN A 304 -1.89 -11.29 -39.25
CA ASN A 304 -0.76 -10.38 -39.30
C ASN A 304 -0.42 -9.92 -37.88
N TRP A 305 0.76 -10.26 -37.39
CA TRP A 305 1.26 -9.87 -36.07
C TRP A 305 2.15 -8.63 -36.19
N VAL A 306 1.96 -7.69 -35.28
CA VAL A 306 2.76 -6.47 -35.21
C VAL A 306 3.24 -6.25 -33.78
N GLU A 307 4.43 -5.66 -33.63
CA GLU A 307 5.02 -5.40 -32.31
C GLU A 307 4.26 -4.32 -31.54
N ASN A 308 4.18 -4.51 -30.24
CA ASN A 308 3.68 -3.54 -29.27
C ASN A 308 4.71 -2.46 -28.94
N PRO A 309 4.25 -1.25 -28.55
CA PRO A 309 5.16 -0.21 -28.12
C PRO A 309 5.93 -0.65 -26.88
N ASP A 310 7.24 -0.42 -26.86
CA ASP A 310 8.06 -0.68 -25.69
C ASP A 310 7.95 0.49 -24.70
N ILE A 311 7.01 0.37 -23.77
CA ILE A 311 6.69 1.41 -22.78
C ILE A 311 7.94 1.83 -21.99
N LEU A 312 8.75 0.86 -21.56
CA LEU A 312 9.94 1.12 -20.75
C LEU A 312 10.99 1.90 -21.55
N ALA A 313 11.24 1.53 -22.82
CA ALA A 313 12.13 2.26 -23.70
C ALA A 313 11.65 3.70 -23.92
N ARG A 314 10.36 3.85 -24.27
CA ARG A 314 9.76 5.16 -24.56
C ARG A 314 9.86 6.11 -23.38
N VAL A 315 9.60 5.63 -22.16
CA VAL A 315 9.81 6.45 -20.94
C VAL A 315 11.30 6.74 -20.72
N GLY A 316 12.17 5.74 -20.92
CA GLY A 316 13.62 5.86 -20.78
C GLY A 316 14.31 6.85 -21.73
N GLU A 317 13.68 7.15 -22.88
CA GLU A 317 14.15 8.08 -23.90
C GLU A 317 13.65 9.52 -23.68
N ARG A 318 12.69 9.74 -22.76
CA ARG A 318 12.15 11.07 -22.52
C ARG A 318 13.22 12.02 -21.93
N PRO A 319 13.25 13.29 -22.35
CA PRO A 319 14.14 14.30 -21.75
C PRO A 319 13.86 14.55 -20.26
N ASP A 320 12.60 14.47 -19.85
CA ASP A 320 12.10 14.73 -18.50
C ASP A 320 11.87 13.44 -17.71
N LYS A 321 12.48 12.32 -18.13
CA LYS A 321 12.16 11.00 -17.58
C LYS A 321 12.34 10.93 -16.05
N PRO A 322 11.44 10.23 -15.36
CA PRO A 322 11.66 9.83 -13.97
C PRO A 322 12.82 8.81 -13.87
N LEU A 323 13.30 8.57 -12.65
CA LEU A 323 14.12 7.40 -12.38
C LEU A 323 13.33 6.17 -12.81
N THR A 324 13.87 5.37 -13.73
CA THR A 324 13.10 4.33 -14.43
C THR A 324 13.59 2.95 -14.04
N ILE A 325 12.68 2.11 -13.55
CA ILE A 325 12.95 0.72 -13.15
C ILE A 325 12.17 -0.21 -14.07
N GLY A 326 12.85 -1.20 -14.65
CA GLY A 326 12.23 -2.25 -15.45
C GLY A 326 12.27 -3.61 -14.76
N PHE A 327 11.52 -4.56 -15.31
CA PHE A 327 11.53 -5.96 -14.87
C PHE A 327 11.96 -6.89 -16.01
N ALA A 328 12.62 -7.99 -15.65
CA ALA A 328 12.97 -9.07 -16.57
C ALA A 328 12.70 -10.41 -15.88
N ALA A 329 11.70 -11.13 -16.40
CA ALA A 329 11.42 -12.49 -16.00
C ALA A 329 11.95 -13.42 -17.09
N GLU A 330 13.12 -14.02 -16.86
CA GLU A 330 13.75 -14.93 -17.82
C GLU A 330 13.68 -16.38 -17.32
N THR A 331 13.77 -17.34 -18.24
CA THR A 331 13.89 -18.77 -17.90
C THR A 331 15.36 -19.22 -17.74
N ALA A 332 16.30 -18.28 -17.83
CA ALA A 332 17.74 -18.52 -17.68
C ALA A 332 18.21 -18.30 -16.23
N GLU A 333 19.28 -18.99 -15.81
CA GLU A 333 19.83 -18.91 -14.45
C GLU A 333 21.21 -18.24 -14.40
N GLY A 334 21.58 -17.75 -13.22
CA GLY A 334 22.93 -17.31 -12.89
C GLY A 334 23.47 -16.16 -13.76
N ALA A 335 24.69 -16.32 -14.27
CA ALA A 335 25.40 -15.27 -15.03
C ALA A 335 24.66 -14.85 -16.31
N SER A 336 23.89 -15.75 -16.91
CA SER A 336 23.10 -15.47 -18.12
C SER A 336 21.98 -14.46 -17.84
N LEU A 337 21.23 -14.66 -16.75
CA LEU A 337 20.18 -13.74 -16.29
C LEU A 337 20.73 -12.33 -16.05
N THR A 338 21.89 -12.23 -15.38
CA THR A 338 22.54 -10.94 -15.11
C THR A 338 22.96 -10.23 -16.40
N ALA A 339 23.49 -10.97 -17.38
CA ALA A 339 23.91 -10.40 -18.67
C ALA A 339 22.71 -9.83 -19.45
N PHE A 340 21.63 -10.61 -19.58
CA PHE A 340 20.39 -10.15 -20.24
C PHE A 340 19.78 -8.93 -19.55
N ALA A 341 19.71 -8.94 -18.22
CA ALA A 341 19.19 -7.81 -17.45
C ALA A 341 20.04 -6.55 -17.62
N ARG A 342 21.37 -6.68 -17.71
CA ARG A 342 22.28 -5.56 -17.95
C ARG A 342 22.13 -4.97 -19.35
N GLU A 343 22.01 -5.83 -20.37
CA GLU A 343 21.74 -5.37 -21.73
C GLU A 343 20.39 -4.64 -21.81
N LYS A 344 19.34 -5.20 -21.19
CA LYS A 344 18.03 -4.54 -21.09
C LYS A 344 18.13 -3.20 -20.34
N CYS A 345 18.89 -3.14 -19.25
CA CYS A 345 19.13 -1.90 -18.50
C CYS A 345 19.71 -0.80 -19.40
N PHE A 346 20.71 -1.13 -20.21
CA PHE A 346 21.35 -0.22 -21.15
C PHE A 346 20.38 0.24 -22.25
N ARG A 347 19.79 -0.70 -23.00
CA ARG A 347 18.91 -0.39 -24.14
C ARG A 347 17.66 0.40 -23.75
N LYS A 348 17.18 0.23 -22.52
CA LYS A 348 15.95 0.86 -22.03
C LYS A 348 16.21 2.11 -21.19
N HIS A 349 17.47 2.52 -21.09
CA HIS A 349 17.90 3.65 -20.28
C HIS A 349 17.35 3.64 -18.84
N ALA A 350 17.23 2.44 -18.27
CA ALA A 350 16.74 2.21 -16.93
C ALA A 350 17.86 2.39 -15.91
N ALA A 351 17.49 2.79 -14.69
CA ALA A 351 18.40 2.87 -13.55
C ALA A 351 18.88 1.48 -13.11
N PHE A 352 17.94 0.53 -13.08
CA PHE A 352 18.23 -0.89 -12.95
C PHE A 352 17.04 -1.72 -13.43
N ILE A 353 17.31 -3.00 -13.72
CA ILE A 353 16.34 -4.03 -14.03
C ILE A 353 16.22 -4.97 -12.84
N VAL A 354 14.98 -5.22 -12.40
CA VAL A 354 14.67 -6.27 -11.44
C VAL A 354 14.56 -7.58 -12.21
N ALA A 355 15.58 -8.42 -12.08
CA ALA A 355 15.65 -9.71 -12.75
C ALA A 355 15.23 -10.84 -11.81
N ASN A 356 14.43 -11.79 -12.30
CA ASN A 356 14.03 -12.98 -11.56
C ASN A 356 13.79 -14.17 -12.48
N ASP A 357 13.95 -15.39 -11.97
CA ASP A 357 13.62 -16.61 -12.72
C ASP A 357 12.09 -16.75 -12.79
N ALA A 358 11.54 -16.69 -14.00
CA ALA A 358 10.11 -16.79 -14.25
C ALA A 358 9.50 -18.11 -13.73
N ARG A 359 10.26 -19.22 -13.80
CA ARG A 359 9.79 -20.56 -13.39
C ARG A 359 9.58 -20.65 -11.88
N GLN A 360 10.36 -19.89 -11.12
CA GLN A 360 10.29 -19.87 -9.66
C GLN A 360 9.34 -18.78 -9.15
N ALA A 361 9.14 -17.69 -9.89
CA ALA A 361 8.46 -16.49 -9.38
C ALA A 361 6.96 -16.37 -9.72
N LEU A 362 6.48 -17.05 -10.76
CA LEU A 362 5.10 -16.88 -11.25
C LEU A 362 4.05 -17.46 -10.28
N GLU A 363 4.35 -18.57 -9.60
CA GLU A 363 3.41 -19.29 -8.73
C GLU A 363 3.89 -19.47 -7.28
N SER A 364 5.11 -19.01 -6.96
CA SER A 364 5.66 -19.10 -5.60
C SER A 364 5.28 -17.90 -4.72
N LYS A 365 5.12 -18.18 -3.42
CA LYS A 365 4.99 -17.14 -2.37
C LYS A 365 6.31 -16.43 -2.08
N ALA A 366 7.44 -17.08 -2.36
CA ALA A 366 8.78 -16.54 -2.17
C ALA A 366 9.46 -16.31 -3.53
N ASN A 367 10.12 -15.17 -3.69
CA ASN A 367 10.83 -14.76 -4.89
C ASN A 367 12.30 -14.44 -4.54
N CYS A 368 13.20 -14.76 -5.47
CA CYS A 368 14.58 -14.33 -5.45
C CYS A 368 14.77 -13.36 -6.61
N ILE A 369 15.14 -12.13 -6.31
CA ILE A 369 15.34 -11.09 -7.30
C ILE A 369 16.80 -10.65 -7.32
N GLN A 370 17.23 -10.10 -8.46
CA GLN A 370 18.51 -9.46 -8.61
C GLN A 370 18.32 -8.08 -9.22
N LEU A 371 18.74 -7.03 -8.52
CA LEU A 371 18.72 -5.67 -9.05
C LEU A 371 19.98 -5.46 -9.89
N VAL A 372 19.83 -5.38 -11.20
CA VAL A 372 20.94 -5.28 -12.15
C VAL A 372 20.99 -3.88 -12.73
N SER A 373 22.04 -3.13 -12.40
CA SER A 373 22.40 -1.87 -13.05
C SER A 373 23.49 -2.11 -14.10
N LEU A 374 23.96 -1.04 -14.75
CA LEU A 374 25.09 -1.12 -15.67
C LEU A 374 26.38 -1.61 -14.98
N THR A 375 26.58 -1.27 -13.71
CA THR A 375 27.84 -1.50 -13.00
C THR A 375 27.74 -2.49 -11.85
N SER A 376 26.53 -2.79 -11.36
CA SER A 376 26.31 -3.63 -10.19
C SER A 376 25.18 -4.63 -10.40
N ALA A 377 25.20 -5.70 -9.61
CA ALA A 377 24.10 -6.65 -9.54
C ALA A 377 23.93 -7.09 -8.09
N ILE A 378 22.79 -6.77 -7.47
CA ILE A 378 22.55 -6.96 -6.04
C ILE A 378 21.44 -8.00 -5.85
N PRO A 379 21.75 -9.20 -5.33
CA PRO A 379 20.74 -10.23 -5.08
C PRO A 379 19.93 -9.92 -3.81
N PHE A 380 18.67 -10.36 -3.78
CA PHE A 380 17.80 -10.32 -2.61
C PHE A 380 16.80 -11.48 -2.61
N GLY A 381 16.63 -12.11 -1.45
CA GLY A 381 15.71 -13.22 -1.25
C GLY A 381 16.40 -14.51 -0.78
N PRO A 382 15.63 -15.59 -0.55
CA PRO A 382 14.19 -15.71 -0.79
C PRO A 382 13.36 -14.82 0.14
N ALA A 383 12.39 -14.09 -0.42
CA ALA A 383 11.48 -13.22 0.34
C ALA A 383 10.11 -13.16 -0.32
N ASP A 384 9.07 -12.74 0.39
CA ASP A 384 7.78 -12.52 -0.23
C ASP A 384 7.80 -11.31 -1.19
N LYS A 385 6.75 -11.18 -2.02
CA LYS A 385 6.67 -10.12 -3.05
C LYS A 385 6.66 -8.71 -2.44
N PHE A 386 6.20 -8.57 -1.20
CA PHE A 386 6.13 -7.28 -0.51
C PHE A 386 7.49 -6.87 0.05
N ALA A 387 8.22 -7.79 0.67
CA ALA A 387 9.60 -7.58 1.07
C ALA A 387 10.51 -7.28 -0.14
N CYS A 388 10.32 -7.99 -1.26
CA CYS A 388 10.98 -7.65 -2.53
C CYS A 388 10.64 -6.22 -2.99
N ALA A 389 9.37 -5.83 -2.92
CA ALA A 389 8.94 -4.47 -3.27
C ALA A 389 9.59 -3.39 -2.39
N GLN A 390 9.66 -3.61 -1.08
CA GLN A 390 10.33 -2.71 -0.14
C GLN A 390 11.82 -2.58 -0.45
N PHE A 391 12.49 -3.68 -0.76
CA PHE A 391 13.90 -3.66 -1.15
C PHE A 391 14.13 -2.86 -2.44
N ILE A 392 13.33 -3.11 -3.49
CA ILE A 392 13.38 -2.37 -4.77
C ILE A 392 13.25 -0.87 -4.54
N LEU A 393 12.25 -0.45 -3.76
CA LEU A 393 11.99 0.97 -3.52
C LEU A 393 13.02 1.62 -2.61
N THR A 394 13.64 0.86 -1.70
CA THR A 394 14.73 1.35 -0.86
C THR A 394 15.95 1.71 -1.72
N GLU A 395 16.32 0.85 -2.67
CA GLU A 395 17.41 1.14 -3.61
C GLU A 395 17.05 2.28 -4.58
N ALA A 396 15.78 2.35 -5.03
CA ALA A 396 15.30 3.47 -5.83
C ALA A 396 15.42 4.81 -5.08
N ALA A 397 15.01 4.84 -3.81
CA ALA A 397 15.06 6.05 -2.98
C ALA A 397 16.50 6.54 -2.73
N LYS A 398 17.46 5.61 -2.57
CA LYS A 398 18.90 5.95 -2.46
C LYS A 398 19.40 6.67 -3.71
N GLN A 399 19.04 6.20 -4.90
CA GLN A 399 19.42 6.84 -6.15
C GLN A 399 18.75 8.21 -6.34
N LEU A 400 17.46 8.33 -5.99
CA LEU A 400 16.76 9.62 -6.01
C LEU A 400 17.42 10.65 -5.09
N SER A 401 17.91 10.23 -3.92
CA SER A 401 18.60 11.10 -2.97
C SER A 401 20.01 11.48 -3.44
N GLY A 402 20.74 10.55 -4.08
CA GLY A 402 22.07 10.81 -4.63
C GLY A 402 22.08 11.79 -5.81
N ASN A 403 21.04 11.78 -6.64
CA ASN A 403 20.90 12.70 -7.77
C ASN A 403 20.52 14.14 -7.37
N ALA A 404 20.03 14.36 -6.14
CA ALA A 404 19.69 15.70 -5.65
C ALA A 404 20.91 16.60 -5.36
N GLY A 405 22.12 16.03 -5.26
CA GLY A 405 23.36 16.76 -5.02
C GLY A 405 24.09 17.28 -6.26
N GLY A 406 23.57 17.03 -7.46
CA GLY A 406 24.25 17.26 -8.74
C GLY A 406 23.79 18.47 -9.55
N THR A 407 23.38 19.58 -8.93
CA THR A 407 23.12 20.86 -9.64
C THR A 407 23.45 22.06 -8.76
N ALA A 408 24.74 22.30 -8.53
CA ALA A 408 25.25 23.62 -8.18
C ALA A 408 26.62 23.78 -8.84
N ALA A 409 26.63 24.20 -10.10
CA ALA A 409 27.83 24.77 -10.70
C ALA A 409 28.12 26.09 -9.97
N PRO A 410 29.34 26.32 -9.46
CA PRO A 410 29.69 27.63 -8.93
C PRO A 410 29.71 28.62 -10.09
N SER A 411 28.92 29.69 -9.95
CA SER A 411 29.06 30.87 -10.79
C SER A 411 30.45 31.47 -10.55
N GLU A 412 31.36 31.31 -11.51
CA GLU A 412 32.61 32.07 -11.54
C GLU A 412 32.30 33.55 -11.78
N LYS A 413 33.07 34.38 -11.07
CA LYS A 413 33.05 35.84 -11.10
C LYS A 413 33.63 36.40 -12.39
#